data_AF-A0A9I9ELT9-F1
#
_entry.id   AF-A0A9I9ELT9-F1
#
_cell.length_a   1.000
_cell.length_b   1.000
_cell.length_c   1.000
_cell.angle_alpha   90.00
_cell.angle_beta   90.00
_cell.angle_gamma   90.00
#
_symmetry.space_group_name_H-M   'P 1'
#
loop_
_entity.id
_entity.type
_entity.pdbx_description
1 polymer ?
#
loop_
_entity_poly.entity_id
_entity_poly.type
_entity_poly.pdbx_seq_one_letter_code
_entity_poly.pdbx_strand_id
1 'polypeptide(L)' 'MASAVDAAGDPIPTSAVLMSSSKHIAIKCRSENVAYLQCKQKDPNPEKCLDKGHQVTRCVLSL' A
#
# COMPACT_ATOMS: atom_id res chain seq x y z
N MET A 1 -10.26 18.87 -12.33
CA MET A 1 -9.69 18.19 -11.14
C MET A 1 -9.58 16.71 -11.45
N ALA A 2 -8.47 16.06 -11.12
CA ALA A 2 -8.40 14.59 -11.16
C ALA A 2 -9.22 14.03 -9.98
N SER A 3 -10.08 13.04 -10.23
CA SER A 3 -10.87 12.38 -9.19
C SER A 3 -9.98 11.51 -8.30
N ALA A 4 -10.27 11.46 -7.00
CA ALA A 4 -9.59 10.58 -6.03
C ALA A 4 -10.17 9.16 -5.99
N VAL A 5 -11.34 8.96 -6.59
CA VAL A 5 -12.08 7.69 -6.66
C VAL A 5 -12.44 7.35 -8.10
N ASP A 6 -12.57 6.07 -8.40
CA ASP A 6 -13.01 5.58 -9.70
C ASP A 6 -14.55 5.61 -9.85
N ALA A 7 -15.05 5.04 -10.94
CA ALA A 7 -16.49 5.01 -11.22
C ALA A 7 -17.28 4.09 -10.26
N ALA A 8 -16.62 3.12 -9.62
CA ALA A 8 -17.21 2.25 -8.61
C ALA A 8 -17.15 2.87 -7.20
N GLY A 9 -16.41 3.97 -7.03
CA GLY A 9 -16.18 4.64 -5.75
C GLY A 9 -14.95 4.13 -5.02
N ASP A 10 -14.14 3.25 -5.64
CA ASP A 10 -12.91 2.75 -5.05
C ASP A 10 -11.80 3.80 -5.12
N PRO A 11 -10.94 3.91 -4.10
CA PRO A 11 -9.86 4.88 -4.09
C PRO A 11 -8.85 4.60 -5.20
N ILE A 12 -8.55 5.60 -6.04
CA ILE A 12 -7.53 5.48 -7.08
C ILE A 12 -6.17 5.77 -6.44
N PRO A 13 -5.23 4.81 -6.39
CA PRO A 13 -3.93 4.99 -5.74
C PRO A 13 -2.95 5.77 -6.63
N THR A 14 -3.36 6.97 -7.08
CA THR A 14 -2.45 7.90 -7.76
C THR A 14 -1.35 8.36 -6.79
N SER A 15 -0.22 8.81 -7.32
CA SER A 15 0.89 9.32 -6.49
C SER A 15 0.46 10.48 -5.59
N ALA A 16 -0.45 11.34 -6.06
CA ALA A 16 -0.99 12.45 -5.26
C ALA A 16 -1.80 11.96 -4.05
N VAL A 17 -2.71 10.99 -4.26
CA VAL A 17 -3.53 10.38 -3.18
C VAL A 17 -2.66 9.61 -2.19
N LEU A 18 -1.67 8.85 -2.67
CA LEU A 18 -0.74 8.13 -1.79
C LEU A 18 0.11 9.09 -0.94
N MET A 19 0.55 10.20 -1.52
CA MET A 19 1.33 11.21 -0.80
C MET A 19 0.49 11.92 0.26
N SER A 20 -0.74 12.35 -0.08
CA SER A 20 -1.64 12.98 0.89
C SER A 20 -2.02 12.05 2.03
N SER A 21 -2.23 10.75 1.75
CA SER A 21 -2.57 9.74 2.76
C SER A 21 -1.36 9.14 3.49
N SER A 22 -0.14 9.50 3.11
CA SER A 22 1.10 8.85 3.58
C SER A 22 1.23 8.76 5.10
N LYS A 23 0.85 9.82 5.83
CA LYS A 23 0.89 9.83 7.30
C LYS A 23 -0.11 8.88 7.93
N HIS A 24 -1.30 8.75 7.35
CA HIS A 24 -2.31 7.80 7.80
C HIS A 24 -1.85 6.36 7.52
N ILE A 25 -1.35 6.11 6.30
CA ILE A 25 -0.79 4.81 5.90
C ILE A 25 0.34 4.39 6.84
N ALA A 26 1.25 5.30 7.18
CA ALA A 26 2.40 5.02 8.05
C ALA A 26 2.01 4.57 9.47
N ILE A 27 0.86 5.01 9.97
CA ILE A 27 0.35 4.62 11.28
C ILE A 27 -0.50 3.35 11.19
N LYS A 28 -1.45 3.32 10.25
CA LYS A 28 -2.47 2.27 10.17
C LYS A 28 -1.97 0.96 9.56
N CYS A 29 -1.08 1.04 8.56
CA CYS A 29 -0.54 -0.13 7.84
C CYS A 29 0.94 -0.39 8.18
N ARG A 30 1.38 0.04 9.37
CA ARG A 30 2.80 -0.02 9.76
C ARG A 30 3.32 -1.46 9.78
N SER A 31 2.57 -2.38 10.34
CA SER A 31 2.94 -3.79 10.49
C SER A 31 3.18 -4.46 9.15
N GLU A 32 2.26 -4.28 8.22
CA GLU A 32 2.27 -4.82 6.87
C GLU A 32 3.47 -4.26 6.09
N ASN A 33 3.67 -2.94 6.17
CA ASN A 33 4.79 -2.25 5.50
C ASN A 33 6.14 -2.75 6.01
N VAL A 34 6.32 -2.87 7.33
CA VAL A 34 7.56 -3.36 7.92
C VAL A 34 7.81 -4.83 7.54
N ALA A 35 6.78 -5.69 7.57
CA ALA A 35 6.89 -7.08 7.17
C ALA A 35 7.31 -7.23 5.69
N TYR A 36 6.74 -6.41 4.80
CA TYR A 36 7.10 -6.39 3.39
C TYR A 36 8.56 -5.94 3.16
N LEU A 37 8.99 -4.87 3.85
CA LEU A 37 10.38 -4.39 3.77
C LEU A 37 11.39 -5.42 4.32
N GLN A 38 11.08 -6.08 5.44
CA GLN A 38 11.92 -7.14 5.99
C GLN A 38 12.01 -8.35 5.05
N CYS A 39 10.92 -8.69 4.36
CA CYS A 39 10.94 -9.74 3.34
C CYS A 39 11.90 -9.38 2.20
N LYS A 40 11.76 -8.18 1.63
CA LYS A 40 12.64 -7.68 0.56
C LYS A 40 14.10 -7.57 0.97
N GLN A 41 14.38 -7.25 2.24
CA GLN A 41 15.74 -7.19 2.75
C GLN A 41 16.39 -8.58 2.82
N LYS A 42 15.61 -9.63 3.09
CA LYS A 42 16.11 -11.01 3.17
C LYS A 42 16.32 -11.63 1.80
N ASP A 43 15.40 -11.38 0.87
CA ASP A 43 15.43 -11.93 -0.48
C ASP A 43 14.89 -10.89 -1.49
N PRO A 44 15.69 -10.49 -2.49
CA PRO A 44 15.26 -9.55 -3.51
C PRO A 44 14.29 -10.16 -4.54
N ASN A 45 14.04 -11.47 -4.53
CA ASN A 45 13.11 -12.11 -5.45
C ASN A 45 11.67 -11.61 -5.20
N PRO A 46 11.03 -10.97 -6.20
CA PRO A 46 9.70 -10.38 -6.03
C PRO A 46 8.60 -11.40 -5.69
N GLU A 47 8.71 -12.64 -6.16
CA GLU A 47 7.68 -13.66 -5.91
C GLU A 47 7.62 -14.11 -4.45
N LYS A 48 8.77 -14.08 -3.76
CA LYS A 48 8.87 -14.51 -2.36
C LYS A 48 8.13 -13.59 -1.39
N CYS A 49 7.94 -12.33 -1.76
CA CYS A 49 7.30 -11.32 -0.94
C CYS A 49 5.90 -10.92 -1.43
N LEU A 50 5.36 -11.62 -2.44
CA LEU A 50 4.10 -11.26 -3.09
C LEU A 50 2.91 -11.27 -2.11
N ASP A 51 2.82 -12.28 -1.24
CA ASP A 51 1.78 -12.36 -0.18
C ASP A 51 1.81 -11.13 0.74
N LYS A 52 3.01 -10.69 1.15
CA LYS A 52 3.18 -9.49 1.97
C LYS A 52 2.86 -8.21 1.20
N GLY A 53 3.17 -8.16 -0.10
CA GLY A 53 2.75 -7.10 -1.00
C GLY A 53 1.22 -6.96 -1.06
N HIS A 54 0.51 -8.08 -1.24
CA HIS A 54 -0.96 -8.10 -1.24
C HIS A 54 -1.55 -7.63 0.10
N GLN A 55 -0.94 -8.00 1.23
CA GLN A 55 -1.37 -7.53 2.56
C GLN A 55 -1.22 -6.01 2.71
N VAL A 56 -0.08 -5.45 2.28
CA VAL A 56 0.14 -3.99 2.26
C VAL A 56 -0.91 -3.29 1.41
N THR A 57 -1.09 -3.75 0.15
CA THR A 57 -2.05 -3.12 -0.76
C THR A 57 -3.48 -3.22 -0.25
N ARG A 58 -3.88 -4.36 0.31
CA ARG A 58 -5.20 -4.52 0.93
C ARG A 58 -5.41 -3.53 2.08
N CYS A 59 -4.42 -3.40 2.98
CA CYS A 59 -4.52 -2.46 4.09
C CYS A 59 -4.68 -1.01 3.58
N VAL A 60 -3.86 -0.59 2.61
CA VAL A 60 -3.89 0.77 2.06
C VAL A 60 -5.21 1.09 1.36
N LEU A 61 -5.77 0.15 0.58
CA LEU A 61 -7.04 0.36 -0.13
C LEU A 61 -8.27 0.30 0.79
N SER A 62 -8.11 -0.18 2.03
CA SER A 62 -9.18 -0.26 3.03
C SER A 62 -9.23 0.93 4.01
N LEU A 63 -8.38 1.95 3.82
CA LEU A 63 -8.36 3.18 4.61
C LEU A 63 -9.46 4.15 4.19
#